data_AF-A0A1S6FI90-F1
#
_entry.id   AF-A0A1S6FI90-F1
#
_cell.length_a   1.000
_cell.length_b   1.000
_cell.length_c   1.000
_cell.angle_alpha   90.00
_cell.angle_beta   90.00
_cell.angle_gamma   90.00
#
_symmetry.space_group_name_H-M   'P 1'
#
loop_
_entity.id
_entity.type
_entity.pdbx_description
1 polymer ?
#
loop_
_entity_poly.entity_id
_entity_poly.type
_entity_poly.pdbx_seq_one_letter_code
_entity_poly.pdbx_strand_id
1 'polypeptide(L)'
;MLHSILIVTAIGVASPLMTIDQDARAALLEAARAPVRAELGKAPKFRVDQLHREGDWAFLLATMQEADGSPFDYSGTPLGDAAKQGFVSRTYAALLRHKAGGWEVVAKAIGPGDVAWEDWPKRYGAPAQLFTAR
;
A
#
# COMPACT_ATOMS: atom_id res chain seq x y z
N MET A 1 -32.62 33.85 39.01
CA MET A 1 -31.67 32.74 39.28
C MET A 1 -31.54 31.95 37.98
N LEU A 2 -30.54 32.28 37.16
CA LEU A 2 -30.42 31.75 35.79
C LEU A 2 -29.01 31.14 35.62
N HIS A 3 -28.96 30.09 34.78
CA HIS A 3 -27.80 29.33 34.30
C HIS A 3 -27.33 28.21 35.27
N SER A 4 -27.17 26.95 34.86
CA SER A 4 -26.47 26.51 33.64
C SER A 4 -26.99 25.17 33.13
N ILE A 5 -27.27 25.13 31.82
CA ILE A 5 -27.44 23.90 31.05
C ILE A 5 -26.04 23.34 30.81
N LEU A 6 -25.77 22.13 31.30
CA LEU A 6 -24.55 21.41 30.97
C LEU A 6 -24.73 20.80 29.57
N ILE A 7 -24.09 21.38 28.57
CA ILE A 7 -23.92 20.76 27.26
C ILE A 7 -22.82 19.71 27.41
N VAL A 8 -23.20 18.43 27.45
CA VAL A 8 -22.26 17.32 27.24
C VAL A 8 -21.98 17.26 25.75
N THR A 9 -20.84 17.78 25.33
CA THR A 9 -20.28 17.52 24.01
C THR A 9 -19.70 16.11 24.04
N ALA A 10 -20.35 15.17 23.35
CA ALA A 10 -19.79 13.85 23.12
C ALA A 10 -18.57 14.00 22.19
N ILE A 11 -17.37 13.97 22.74
CA ILE A 11 -16.15 13.75 21.96
C ILE A 11 -16.14 12.26 21.62
N GLY A 12 -16.36 11.93 20.36
CA GLY A 12 -16.15 10.58 19.85
C GLY A 12 -14.68 10.22 20.02
N VAL A 13 -14.34 9.51 21.09
CA VAL A 13 -13.02 8.90 21.24
C VAL A 13 -12.93 7.74 20.26
N ALA A 14 -12.25 7.95 19.13
CA ALA A 14 -11.81 6.84 18.30
C ALA A 14 -11.01 5.88 19.19
N SER A 15 -11.43 4.62 19.24
CA SER A 15 -10.85 3.63 20.16
C SER A 15 -9.34 3.49 19.94
N PRO A 16 -8.53 3.37 21.01
CA PRO A 16 -7.07 3.24 20.88
C PRO A 16 -6.63 2.07 20.00
N LEU A 17 -7.44 1.00 19.90
CA LEU A 17 -7.20 -0.13 19.01
C LEU A 17 -7.31 0.24 17.51
N MET A 18 -8.18 1.18 17.13
CA MET A 18 -8.29 1.64 15.74
C MET A 18 -7.08 2.48 15.33
N THR A 19 -6.56 3.32 16.23
CA THR A 19 -5.38 4.16 15.94
C THR A 19 -4.14 3.31 15.73
N ILE A 20 -3.91 2.30 16.57
CA ILE A 20 -2.77 1.37 16.42
C ILE A 20 -2.83 0.59 15.09
N ASP A 21 -4.02 0.18 14.66
CA ASP A 21 -4.19 -0.49 13.37
C ASP A 21 -3.91 0.45 12.18
N GLN A 22 -4.36 1.70 12.26
CA GLN A 22 -4.06 2.72 11.24
C GLN A 22 -2.58 3.06 11.16
N ASP A 23 -1.90 3.19 12.30
CA ASP A 23 -0.45 3.44 12.34
C ASP A 23 0.34 2.26 11.75
N ALA A 24 -0.07 1.03 12.06
CA ALA A 24 0.53 -0.17 11.49
C ALA A 24 0.32 -0.26 9.97
N ARG A 25 -0.88 0.10 9.49
CA ARG A 25 -1.19 0.18 8.06
C ARG A 25 -0.39 1.28 7.37
N ALA A 26 -0.26 2.45 7.99
CA ALA A 26 0.52 3.56 7.46
C ALA A 26 2.00 3.19 7.33
N ALA A 27 2.59 2.58 8.36
CA ALA A 27 3.98 2.13 8.35
C ALA A 27 4.26 1.12 7.22
N LEU A 28 3.33 0.18 6.99
CA LEU A 28 3.42 -0.78 5.90
C LEU A 28 3.36 -0.09 4.53
N LEU A 29 2.41 0.82 4.32
CA LEU A 29 2.28 1.54 3.05
C LEU A 29 3.48 2.44 2.77
N GLU A 30 4.06 3.06 3.79
CA GLU A 30 5.28 3.86 3.63
C GLU A 30 6.50 2.99 3.32
N ALA A 31 6.65 1.83 3.96
CA ALA A 31 7.67 0.84 3.60
C ALA A 31 7.53 0.37 2.15
N ALA A 32 6.29 0.13 1.70
CA ALA A 32 6.00 -0.24 0.31
C ALA A 32 6.28 0.90 -0.68
N ARG A 33 6.14 2.17 -0.27
CA ARG A 33 6.39 3.33 -1.12
C ARG A 33 7.86 3.59 -1.39
N ALA A 34 8.72 3.29 -0.41
CA ALA A 34 10.17 3.52 -0.49
C ALA A 34 10.82 2.97 -1.78
N PRO A 35 10.63 1.70 -2.18
CA PRO A 35 11.22 1.18 -3.41
C PRO A 35 10.61 1.77 -4.68
N VAL A 36 9.34 2.20 -4.67
CA VAL A 36 8.72 2.87 -5.83
C VAL A 36 9.34 4.24 -6.03
N ARG A 37 9.53 5.01 -4.95
CA ARG A 37 10.22 6.31 -5.01
C ARG A 37 11.66 6.17 -5.50
N ALA A 38 12.37 5.13 -5.05
CA ALA A 38 13.74 4.90 -5.47
C ALA A 38 13.86 4.56 -6.96
N GLU A 39 12.90 3.81 -7.52
CA GLU A 39 12.96 3.32 -8.90
C GLU A 39 12.33 4.30 -9.90
N LEU A 40 11.20 4.93 -9.54
CA LEU A 40 10.51 5.86 -10.43
C LEU A 40 10.97 7.32 -10.27
N GLY A 41 11.67 7.65 -9.18
CA GLY A 41 11.97 9.04 -8.82
C GLY A 41 10.74 9.86 -8.40
N LYS A 42 9.57 9.22 -8.32
CA LYS A 42 8.28 9.82 -7.95
C LYS A 42 7.61 8.98 -6.86
N ALA A 43 6.84 9.63 -6.01
CA ALA A 43 6.08 8.97 -4.95
C ALA A 43 4.59 8.95 -5.32
N PRO A 44 4.05 7.88 -5.93
CA PRO A 44 2.63 7.80 -6.23
C PRO A 44 1.82 7.73 -4.94
N LYS A 45 0.57 8.19 -4.98
CA LYS A 45 -0.46 7.81 -4.02
C LYS A 45 -0.92 6.38 -4.32
N PHE A 46 -1.14 5.59 -3.29
CA PHE A 46 -1.68 4.24 -3.44
C PHE A 46 -3.18 4.25 -3.15
N ARG A 47 -3.97 3.91 -4.17
CA ARG A 47 -5.32 3.38 -3.95
C ARG A 47 -5.16 1.90 -3.64
N VAL A 48 -5.35 1.54 -2.38
CA VAL A 48 -5.19 0.16 -1.93
C VAL A 48 -6.37 -0.66 -2.42
N ASP A 49 -6.10 -1.63 -3.30
CA ASP A 49 -7.10 -2.56 -3.83
C ASP A 49 -7.18 -3.82 -2.96
N GLN A 50 -6.03 -4.29 -2.46
CA GLN A 50 -5.93 -5.40 -1.52
C GLN A 50 -4.79 -5.15 -0.53
N LEU A 51 -5.05 -5.38 0.75
CA LEU A 51 -4.01 -5.38 1.78
C LEU A 51 -4.30 -6.50 2.78
N HIS A 52 -3.58 -7.61 2.65
CA HIS A 52 -3.69 -8.76 3.53
C HIS A 52 -2.45 -8.89 4.40
N ARG A 53 -2.65 -9.35 5.64
CA ARG A 53 -1.58 -9.63 6.60
C ARG A 53 -1.81 -11.00 7.21
N GLU A 54 -0.73 -11.76 7.36
CA GLU A 54 -0.75 -13.11 7.96
C GLU A 54 0.58 -13.33 8.68
N GLY A 55 0.54 -13.37 10.01
CA GLY A 55 1.76 -13.40 10.83
C GLY A 55 2.71 -12.25 10.49
N ASP A 56 3.96 -12.60 10.13
CA ASP A 56 5.00 -11.64 9.73
C ASP A 56 4.92 -11.24 8.25
N TRP A 57 3.92 -11.68 7.50
CA TRP A 57 3.81 -11.41 6.07
C TRP A 57 2.69 -10.44 5.76
N ALA A 58 2.88 -9.66 4.70
CA ALA A 58 1.82 -8.85 4.12
C ALA A 58 1.90 -8.79 2.61
N PHE A 59 0.75 -8.81 1.96
CA PHE A 59 0.61 -8.58 0.53
C PHE A 59 -0.18 -7.30 0.30
N LEU A 60 0.38 -6.40 -0.50
CA LEU A 60 -0.24 -5.17 -0.96
C LEU A 60 -0.45 -5.27 -2.48
N LEU A 61 -1.69 -5.07 -2.91
CA LEU A 61 -2.04 -4.74 -4.28
C LEU A 61 -2.67 -3.35 -4.28
N ALA A 62 -2.15 -2.46 -5.12
CA ALA A 62 -2.61 -1.10 -5.19
C ALA A 62 -2.56 -0.55 -6.62
N THR A 63 -3.45 0.38 -6.92
CA THR A 63 -3.37 1.20 -8.11
C THR A 63 -2.63 2.49 -7.78
N MET A 64 -1.57 2.79 -8.55
CA MET A 64 -0.81 4.03 -8.45
C MET A 64 -1.61 5.20 -9.04
N GLN A 65 -1.61 6.30 -8.29
CA GLN A 65 -2.31 7.53 -8.62
C GLN A 65 -1.40 8.74 -8.35
N GLU A 66 -1.74 9.88 -8.94
CA GLU A 66 -1.22 11.16 -8.50
C GLU A 66 -1.82 11.57 -7.14
N ALA A 67 -1.27 12.63 -6.54
CA ALA A 67 -1.73 13.13 -5.25
C ALA A 67 -3.22 13.53 -5.25
N ASP A 68 -3.69 14.07 -6.39
CA ASP A 68 -5.09 14.47 -6.63
C ASP A 68 -6.02 13.27 -6.92
N GLY A 69 -5.48 12.06 -7.06
CA GLY A 69 -6.22 10.84 -7.37
C GLY A 69 -6.42 10.58 -8.86
N SER A 70 -5.87 11.40 -9.75
CA SER A 70 -5.81 11.13 -11.18
C SER A 70 -4.89 9.94 -11.50
N PRO A 71 -5.00 9.32 -12.70
CA PRO A 71 -4.15 8.21 -13.07
C PRO A 71 -2.67 8.62 -13.07
N PHE A 72 -1.81 7.79 -12.48
CA PHE A 72 -0.37 8.07 -12.40
C PHE A 72 0.25 8.28 -13.79
N ASP A 73 1.10 9.32 -13.88
CA ASP A 73 1.86 9.67 -15.07
C ASP A 73 3.33 9.23 -14.96
N TYR A 74 3.69 8.25 -15.78
CA TYR A 74 5.06 7.73 -15.87
C TYR A 74 6.03 8.65 -16.64
N SER A 75 5.57 9.78 -17.19
CA SER A 75 6.45 10.71 -17.92
C SER A 75 7.60 11.18 -17.04
N GLY A 76 8.83 11.08 -17.56
CA GLY A 76 10.05 11.41 -16.81
C GLY A 76 10.51 10.35 -15.80
N THR A 77 9.84 9.19 -15.73
CA THR A 77 10.31 8.02 -14.97
C THR A 77 11.00 7.02 -15.90
N PRO A 78 11.80 6.07 -15.39
CA PRO A 78 12.39 5.01 -16.20
C PRO A 78 11.37 4.14 -16.96
N LEU A 79 10.12 4.07 -16.48
CA LEU A 79 9.04 3.32 -17.14
C LEU A 79 8.25 4.16 -18.16
N GLY A 80 8.59 5.43 -18.36
CA GLY A 80 7.82 6.37 -19.17
C GLY A 80 7.60 5.93 -20.61
N ASP A 81 8.64 5.46 -21.29
CA ASP A 81 8.52 5.06 -22.70
C ASP A 81 7.77 3.75 -22.88
N ALA A 82 7.97 2.78 -21.98
CA ALA A 82 7.18 1.55 -21.97
C ALA A 82 5.70 1.81 -21.65
N ALA A 83 5.42 2.77 -20.75
CA ALA A 83 4.05 3.18 -20.44
C ALA A 83 3.35 3.84 -21.64
N LYS A 84 4.04 4.69 -22.42
CA LYS A 84 3.50 5.28 -23.67
C LYS A 84 3.14 4.22 -24.70
N GLN A 85 3.87 3.10 -24.71
CA GLN A 85 3.63 1.97 -25.62
C GLN A 85 2.56 1.00 -25.09
N GLY A 86 2.01 1.23 -23.89
CA GLY A 86 0.98 0.39 -23.29
C GLY A 86 1.50 -0.88 -22.61
N PHE A 87 2.81 -1.01 -22.40
CA PHE A 87 3.41 -2.20 -21.77
C PHE A 87 3.41 -2.17 -20.24
N VAL A 88 3.07 -1.02 -19.64
CA VAL A 88 3.15 -0.79 -18.19
C VAL A 88 1.76 -0.45 -17.67
N SER A 89 1.28 -1.22 -16.69
CA SER A 89 0.02 -0.91 -16.01
C SER A 89 0.23 0.15 -14.92
N ARG A 90 -0.84 0.56 -14.23
CA ARG A 90 -0.74 1.39 -13.02
C ARG A 90 -0.78 0.56 -11.74
N THR A 91 -0.75 -0.76 -11.87
CA THR A 91 -0.81 -1.67 -10.74
C THR A 91 0.55 -1.70 -10.04
N TYR A 92 0.52 -1.79 -8.73
CA TYR A 92 1.67 -2.03 -7.88
C TYR A 92 1.37 -3.21 -6.97
N ALA A 93 2.22 -4.22 -7.01
CA ALA A 93 2.17 -5.35 -6.09
C ALA A 93 3.43 -5.36 -5.22
N ALA A 94 3.28 -5.60 -3.93
CA ALA A 94 4.37 -5.73 -3.00
C ALA A 94 4.13 -6.87 -2.02
N LEU A 95 5.16 -7.67 -1.80
CA LEU A 95 5.24 -8.63 -0.72
C LEU A 95 6.18 -8.08 0.33
N LEU A 96 5.67 -7.96 1.54
CA LEU A 96 6.42 -7.43 2.68
C LEU A 96 6.55 -8.49 3.75
N ARG A 97 7.65 -8.41 4.50
CA ARG A 97 7.89 -9.20 5.69
C ARG A 97 8.26 -8.30 6.85
N HIS A 98 7.60 -8.50 7.99
CA HIS A 98 7.91 -7.83 9.24
C HIS A 98 9.16 -8.47 9.85
N LYS A 99 10.13 -7.63 10.22
CA LYS A 99 11.35 -8.00 10.94
C LYS A 99 11.51 -7.08 12.15
N ALA A 100 12.56 -7.29 12.95
CA ALA A 100 12.83 -6.50 14.15
C ALA A 100 12.92 -4.98 13.90
N GLY A 101 13.23 -4.54 12.67
CA GLY A 101 13.28 -3.13 12.27
C GLY A 101 12.04 -2.58 11.58
N GLY A 102 10.96 -3.38 11.45
CA GLY A 102 9.71 -3.00 10.77
C GLY A 102 9.45 -3.79 9.49
N TRP A 103 8.57 -3.25 8.64
CA TRP A 103 8.21 -3.87 7.36
C TRP A 103 9.30 -3.66 6.31
N GLU A 104 9.72 -4.74 5.68
CA GLU A 104 10.64 -4.73 4.54
C GLU A 104 9.99 -5.34 3.31
N VAL A 105 10.17 -4.69 2.16
CA VAL A 105 9.72 -5.23 0.86
C VAL A 105 10.69 -6.32 0.43
N VAL A 106 10.20 -7.56 0.30
CA VAL A 106 11.00 -8.70 -0.18
C VAL A 106 10.78 -9.01 -1.66
N ALA A 107 9.62 -8.61 -2.20
CA ALA A 107 9.33 -8.68 -3.62
C ALA A 107 8.42 -7.51 -4.02
N LYS A 108 8.57 -7.04 -5.26
CA LYS A 108 7.77 -5.96 -5.82
C LYS A 108 7.57 -6.15 -7.32
N ALA A 109 6.45 -5.64 -7.82
CA ALA A 109 6.20 -5.44 -9.24
C ALA A 109 5.58 -4.06 -9.43
N ILE A 110 6.25 -3.20 -10.20
CA ILE A 110 5.80 -1.84 -10.50
C ILE A 110 5.30 -1.81 -11.94
N GLY A 111 4.01 -1.52 -12.11
CA GLY A 111 3.35 -1.48 -13.40
C GLY A 111 3.43 -2.77 -14.21
N PRO A 112 3.26 -3.97 -13.61
CA PRO A 112 3.36 -5.22 -14.36
C PRO A 112 2.30 -5.29 -15.46
N GLY A 113 2.64 -5.90 -16.59
CA GLY A 113 1.69 -6.16 -17.68
C GLY A 113 0.70 -7.29 -17.35
N ASP A 114 1.08 -8.17 -16.43
CA ASP A 114 0.35 -9.37 -16.00
C ASP A 114 0.41 -9.55 -14.46
N VAL A 115 -0.08 -10.71 -13.99
CA VAL A 115 -0.12 -11.07 -12.56
C VAL A 115 1.26 -11.54 -12.10
N ALA A 116 2.20 -10.60 -11.99
CA ALA A 116 3.60 -10.88 -11.64
C ALA A 116 3.83 -11.50 -10.24
N TRP A 117 2.78 -11.61 -9.41
CA TRP A 117 2.83 -12.18 -8.06
C TRP A 117 2.34 -13.64 -7.98
N GLU A 118 1.99 -14.26 -9.10
CA GLU A 118 1.45 -15.63 -9.14
C GLU A 118 2.40 -16.66 -8.50
N ASP A 119 3.70 -16.56 -8.74
CA ASP A 119 4.72 -17.50 -8.23
C ASP A 119 5.25 -17.13 -6.83
N TRP A 120 4.89 -15.97 -6.29
CA TRP A 120 5.46 -15.43 -5.05
C TRP A 120 5.27 -16.30 -3.80
N PRO A 121 4.11 -16.95 -3.56
CA PRO A 121 3.95 -17.84 -2.42
C PRO A 121 5.04 -18.91 -2.37
N LYS A 122 5.27 -19.58 -3.51
CA LYS A 122 6.26 -20.65 -3.64
C LYS A 122 7.69 -20.10 -3.63
N ARG A 123 7.92 -18.99 -4.33
CA ARG A 123 9.25 -18.39 -4.50
C ARG A 123 9.81 -17.80 -3.20
N TYR A 124 8.98 -17.15 -2.40
CA TYR A 124 9.41 -16.45 -1.18
C TYR A 124 8.97 -17.14 0.12
N GLY A 125 8.20 -18.23 0.04
CA GLY A 125 7.68 -18.94 1.20
C GLY A 125 6.58 -18.17 1.95
N ALA A 126 5.85 -17.32 1.24
CA ALA A 126 4.76 -16.53 1.81
C ALA A 126 3.44 -17.35 1.87
N PRO A 127 2.58 -17.15 2.88
CA PRO A 127 1.28 -17.81 2.96
C PRO A 127 0.42 -17.51 1.72
N ALA A 128 -0.05 -18.55 1.03
CA ALA A 128 -0.82 -18.41 -0.22
C ALA A 128 -2.14 -17.64 -0.04
N GLN A 129 -2.73 -17.68 1.16
CA GLN A 129 -3.96 -16.96 1.50
C GLN A 129 -3.82 -15.43 1.42
N LEU A 130 -2.59 -14.91 1.42
CA LEU A 130 -2.36 -13.47 1.24
C LEU A 130 -2.76 -12.99 -0.16
N PHE A 131 -2.74 -13.86 -1.17
CA PHE A 131 -2.86 -13.50 -2.58
C PHE A 131 -4.26 -13.77 -3.16
N THR A 132 -5.16 -14.37 -2.38
CA THR A 132 -6.52 -14.67 -2.83
C THR A 132 -7.36 -13.39 -2.80
N ALA A 133 -8.09 -13.10 -3.88
CA ALA A 133 -9.11 -12.06 -3.86
C ALA A 133 -10.22 -12.48 -2.90
N ARG A 134 -10.65 -11.59 -2.00
CA ARG A 134 -11.72 -11.86 -1.04
C ARG A 134 -12.85 -10.87 -1.22
#